data_AF-A0A0G2JFM1-F1
#
_entry.id   AF-A0A0G2JFM1-F1
#
_cell.length_a   1.000
_cell.length_b   1.000
_cell.length_c   1.000
_cell.angle_alpha   90.00
_cell.angle_beta   90.00
_cell.angle_gamma   90.00
#
_symmetry.space_group_name_H-M   'P 1'
#
loop_
_entity.id
_entity.type
_entity.pdbx_description
1 polymer ?
#
loop_
_entity_poly.entity_id
_entity_poly.type
_entity_poly.pdbx_seq_one_letter_code
_entity_poly.pdbx_strand_id
1 'polypeptide(L)' 'MQRATNVTYQAHHVSRNKRGQVVGTRGGFRGCTVWLT' A
#
# COMPACT_ATOMS: atom_id res chain seq x y z
N MET A 1 26.32 -2.62 -10.65
CA MET A 1 24.92 -2.17 -10.65
C MET A 1 24.05 -3.39 -10.34
N GLN A 2 23.35 -3.40 -9.21
CA GLN A 2 22.51 -4.54 -8.81
C GLN A 2 21.06 -4.20 -9.15
N ARG A 3 20.35 -5.09 -9.87
CA ARG A 3 18.98 -4.87 -10.36
C ARG A 3 18.14 -6.10 -10.09
N ALA A 4 16.86 -5.91 -9.77
CA ALA A 4 15.91 -7.00 -9.68
C ALA A 4 15.73 -7.65 -11.06
N THR A 5 15.94 -8.97 -11.15
CA THR A 5 15.77 -9.79 -12.35
C THR A 5 14.73 -10.87 -12.10
N ASN A 6 14.04 -11.31 -13.16
CA ASN A 6 13.02 -12.37 -13.10
C ASN A 6 11.90 -12.12 -12.07
N VAL A 7 11.53 -10.85 -11.87
CA VAL A 7 10.46 -10.48 -10.93
C VAL A 7 9.10 -10.44 -11.62
N THR A 8 8.08 -10.94 -10.94
CA THR A 8 6.68 -10.85 -11.35
C THR A 8 5.87 -10.12 -10.30
N TYR A 9 4.91 -9.30 -10.72
CA TYR A 9 3.99 -8.64 -9.80
C TYR A 9 3.03 -9.68 -9.21
N GLN A 10 2.84 -9.62 -7.89
CA GLN A 10 1.86 -10.43 -7.18
C GLN A 10 0.77 -9.53 -6.61
N ALA A 11 -0.45 -9.70 -7.11
CA ALA A 11 -1.59 -8.92 -6.65
C ALA A 11 -2.00 -9.34 -5.23
N HIS A 12 -2.30 -8.38 -4.38
CA HIS A 12 -2.90 -8.67 -3.08
C HIS A 12 -4.39 -9.00 -3.24
N HIS A 13 -4.88 -9.99 -2.50
CA HIS A 13 -6.30 -10.33 -2.42
C HIS A 13 -7.14 -9.34 -1.59
N VAL A 14 -6.57 -8.19 -1.17
CA VAL A 14 -7.22 -7.24 -0.26
C VAL A 14 -7.20 -5.84 -0.86
N SER A 15 -8.39 -5.26 -1.00
CA SER A 15 -8.59 -3.91 -1.52
C SER A 15 -8.17 -2.82 -0.53
N ARG A 16 -7.92 -1.61 -1.02
CA ARG A 16 -7.67 -0.42 -0.18
C ARG A 16 -8.86 -0.11 0.74
N ASN A 17 -10.09 -0.27 0.26
CA ASN A 17 -11.29 -0.05 1.05
C ASN A 17 -11.33 -1.00 2.26
N LYS A 18 -11.00 -2.28 2.05
CA LYS A 18 -10.93 -3.24 3.17
C LYS A 18 -9.83 -2.88 4.15
N ARG A 19 -8.67 -2.41 3.67
CA ARG A 19 -7.58 -1.92 4.54
C ARG A 19 -7.99 -0.70 5.35
N GLY A 20 -8.76 0.22 4.77
CA GLY A 20 -9.29 1.40 5.46
C GLY A 20 -10.30 1.12 6.56
N GLN A 21 -10.83 -0.11 6.67
CA GLN A 21 -11.69 -0.51 7.79
C GLN A 21 -10.89 -0.97 9.02
N VAL A 22 -9.65 -1.44 8.81
CA VAL A 22 -8.84 -2.09 9.86
C VAL A 22 -7.67 -1.23 10.33
N VAL A 23 -7.25 -0.23 9.56
CA VAL A 23 -6.13 0.65 9.91
C VAL A 23 -6.64 1.86 10.68
N GLY A 24 -6.29 1.92 11.97
CA GLY A 24 -6.66 3.02 12.86
C GLY A 24 -8.10 2.94 13.38
N THR A 25 -8.55 3.98 14.07
CA THR A 25 -9.89 4.03 14.69
C THR A 25 -10.93 4.77 13.84
N ARG A 26 -10.49 5.45 12.77
CA ARG A 26 -11.35 6.20 11.86
C ARG A 26 -11.45 5.45 10.53
N GLY A 27 -12.67 5.29 10.03
CA GLY A 27 -12.91 4.58 8.78
C GLY A 27 -12.34 5.30 7.56
N GLY A 28 -11.96 4.51 6.54
CA GLY A 28 -11.53 4.98 5.23
C GLY A 28 -10.02 4.85 5.00
N PHE A 29 -9.62 4.61 3.76
CA PHE A 29 -8.20 4.51 3.40
C PHE A 29 -7.57 5.91 3.29
N ARG A 30 -6.50 6.17 4.05
CA ARG A 30 -5.80 7.46 4.10
C ARG A 30 -4.30 7.34 3.82
N GLY A 31 -3.91 6.31 3.07
CA GLY A 31 -2.51 6.10 2.69
C GLY A 31 -2.03 7.21 1.77
N CYS A 32 -1.08 7.99 2.26
CA CYS A 32 -0.43 9.08 1.56
C CYS A 32 1.02 9.19 2.04
N THR A 33 1.84 9.91 1.28
CA THR A 33 3.20 10.31 1.69
C THR A 33 3.25 11.82 1.69
N VAL A 34 3.61 12.41 2.82
CA VAL A 34 3.91 13.85 2.91
C VAL A 34 5.43 13.99 2.80
N TRP A 35 5.91 14.57 1.72
CA TRP A 35 7.33 14.81 1.49
C TRP A 35 7.67 16.25 1.84
N LEU A 36 8.42 16.44 2.93
CA LEU A 36 8.89 17.74 3.38
C LEU A 36 10.28 18.01 2.78
N THR A 37 10.55 19.26 2.40
CA THR A 37 11.86 19.75 1.91
C THR A 37 12.55 20.56 2.98
#